data_AF-A0A1F8Y5X0-F1
#
_entry.id   AF-A0A1F8Y5X0-F1
#
_cell.length_a   1.000
_cell.length_b   1.000
_cell.length_c   1.000
_cell.angle_alpha   90.00
_cell.angle_beta   90.00
_cell.angle_gamma   90.00
#
_symmetry.space_group_name_H-M   'P 1'
#
loop_
_entity.id
_entity.type
_entity.pdbx_description
1 polymer ?
#
loop_
_entity_poly.entity_id
_entity_poly.type
_entity_poly.pdbx_seq_one_letter_code
_entity_poly.pdbx_strand_id
1 'polypeptide(L)' 'MQLLRRAFQETLKDPEFLEEAKKASLELDPVSGEEIEKIVAGFSKLSPGVVKKLSEILK' A
#
# COMPACT_ATOMS: atom_id res chain seq x y z
N MET A 1 -1.77 -9.28 17.90
CA MET A 1 -1.92 -8.74 16.53
C MET A 1 -0.97 -7.58 16.21
N GLN A 2 -0.72 -6.64 17.13
CA GLN A 2 0.21 -5.51 16.87
C GLN A 2 1.68 -5.93 16.70
N LEU A 3 2.14 -6.94 17.45
CA LEU A 3 3.52 -7.44 17.36
C LEU A 3 3.86 -7.97 15.95
N LEU A 4 2.97 -8.78 15.37
CA LEU A 4 3.17 -9.33 14.02
C LEU A 4 3.17 -8.24 12.95
N ARG A 5 2.28 -7.22 13.09
CA ARG A 5 2.26 -6.09 12.16
C ARG A 5 3.56 -5.31 12.17
N ARG A 6 4.12 -5.06 13.36
CA ARG A 6 5.41 -4.35 13.50
C ARG A 6 6.55 -5.17 12.91
N ALA A 7 6.66 -6.44 13.28
CA ALA A 7 7.70 -7.32 12.75
C ALA A 7 7.66 -7.40 11.22
N PHE A 8 6.47 -7.53 10.62
CA PHE A 8 6.31 -7.53 9.17
C PHE A 8 6.74 -6.21 8.52
N GLN A 9 6.37 -5.06 9.11
CA GLN A 9 6.80 -3.75 8.62
C GLN A 9 8.31 -3.54 8.74
N GLU A 10 8.93 -4.09 9.78
CA GLU A 10 10.39 -4.06 9.95
C GLU A 10 11.07 -4.92 8.87
N THR A 11 10.54 -6.11 8.56
CA THR A 11 11.05 -6.95 7.46
C THR A 11 11.01 -6.24 6.11
N LEU A 12 9.93 -5.53 5.81
CA LEU A 12 9.81 -4.79 4.55
C LEU A 12 10.77 -3.59 4.43
N LYS A 13 11.40 -3.17 5.53
CA LYS A 13 12.42 -2.11 5.58
C LYS A 13 13.84 -2.66 5.72
N ASP A 14 13.98 -3.96 5.91
CA ASP A 14 15.26 -4.61 6.13
C ASP A 14 16.12 -4.54 4.86
N PRO A 15 17.37 -4.01 4.93
CA PRO A 15 18.22 -3.87 3.75
C PRO A 15 18.56 -5.20 3.08
N GLU A 16 18.75 -6.28 3.84
CA GLU A 16 19.09 -7.60 3.27
C GLU A 16 17.88 -8.17 2.53
N PHE A 17 16.69 -8.04 3.11
CA PHE A 17 15.44 -8.44 2.45
C PHE A 17 15.20 -7.66 1.14
N LEU A 18 15.44 -6.35 1.14
CA LEU A 18 15.26 -5.50 -0.04
C LEU A 18 16.24 -5.85 -1.17
N GLU A 19 17.50 -6.15 -0.84
CA GLU A 19 18.49 -6.58 -1.83
C GLU A 19 18.14 -7.96 -2.42
N GLU A 20 17.64 -8.89 -1.62
CA GLU A 20 17.16 -10.19 -2.10
C GLU A 20 15.94 -10.04 -3.03
N ALA A 21 14.99 -9.17 -2.66
CA ALA A 21 13.81 -8.87 -3.46
C ALA A 21 14.17 -8.23 -4.81
N LYS A 22 15.13 -7.29 -4.83
CA LYS A 22 15.65 -6.71 -6.08
C LYS A 22 16.28 -7.76 -6.98
N LYS A 23 17.09 -8.67 -6.44
CA LYS A 23 17.68 -9.79 -7.22
C LYS A 23 16.59 -10.68 -7.82
N ALA A 24 15.50 -10.89 -7.09
CA ALA A 24 14.33 -11.61 -7.57
C ALA A 24 13.46 -10.81 -8.55
N SER A 25 13.83 -9.57 -8.90
CA SER A 25 13.03 -8.64 -9.71
C SER A 25 11.63 -8.39 -9.14
N LEU A 26 11.51 -8.43 -7.81
CA LEU A 26 10.29 -8.05 -7.09
C LEU A 26 10.33 -6.55 -6.80
N GLU A 27 9.43 -5.80 -7.43
CA GLU A 27 9.17 -4.42 -7.02
C GLU A 27 8.40 -4.43 -5.70
N LEU A 28 9.05 -3.93 -4.66
CA LEU A 28 8.44 -3.74 -3.35
C LEU A 28 8.17 -2.26 -3.13
N ASP A 29 6.90 -1.91 -2.94
CA ASP A 29 6.46 -0.60 -2.46
C ASP A 29 5.69 -0.78 -1.14
N PRO A 30 6.42 -0.91 -0.01
CA PRO A 30 5.81 -1.23 1.27
C PRO A 30 5.06 -0.02 1.85
N VAL A 31 3.73 -0.06 1.80
CA VAL A 31 2.86 0.94 2.40
C VAL A 31 2.48 0.55 3.83
N SER A 32 2.49 1.51 4.76
CA SER A 32 2.10 1.23 6.14
C SER A 32 0.59 0.95 6.26
N GLY A 33 0.18 0.15 7.25
CA GLY A 33 -1.24 -0.19 7.44
C GLY A 33 -2.11 1.04 7.75
N GLU A 34 -1.57 2.02 8.46
CA GLU A 34 -2.23 3.30 8.74
C GLU A 34 -2.43 4.14 7.48
N GLU A 35 -1.51 4.03 6.53
CA GLU A 35 -1.53 4.75 5.27
C GLU A 35 -2.51 4.10 4.29
N ILE A 36 -2.59 2.77 4.28
CA ILE A 36 -3.69 2.04 3.61
C ILE A 36 -5.04 2.47 4.21
N GLU A 37 -5.16 2.55 5.54
CA GLU A 37 -6.40 2.97 6.18
C GLU A 37 -6.80 4.41 5.81
N LYS A 38 -5.83 5.34 5.73
CA LYS A 38 -6.05 6.71 5.24
C LYS A 38 -6.48 6.75 3.78
N ILE A 39 -5.86 5.94 2.92
CA ILE A 39 -6.21 5.84 1.50
C ILE A 39 -7.66 5.34 1.36
N VAL A 40 -8.01 4.26 2.05
CA VAL A 40 -9.36 3.68 2.06
C VAL A 40 -10.40 4.69 2.57
N ALA A 41 -10.12 5.36 3.69
CA ALA A 41 -10.99 6.40 4.23
C ALA A 41 -11.12 7.61 3.29
N GLY A 42 -10.08 7.90 2.51
CA GLY A 42 -10.09 8.93 1.48
C GLY A 42 -11.05 8.62 0.34
N PHE A 43 -11.15 7.36 -0.09
CA PHE A 43 -12.09 6.94 -1.13
C PHE A 43 -13.54 7.22 -0.76
N SER A 44 -13.92 7.03 0.50
CA SER A 44 -15.28 7.36 0.98
C SER A 44 -15.60 8.86 0.96
N LYS A 45 -14.58 9.73 0.88
CA LYS A 45 -14.74 11.19 0.83
C LYS A 45 -14.69 11.74 -0.60
N LEU A 46 -14.48 10.89 -1.60
CA LEU A 46 -14.47 11.33 -2.99
C LEU A 46 -15.84 11.86 -3.39
N SER A 47 -15.85 13.02 -4.05
CA SER A 47 -17.10 13.58 -4.55
C SER A 47 -17.72 12.67 -5.62
N PRO A 48 -19.06 12.64 -5.76
CA PRO A 48 -19.74 11.81 -6.76
C PRO A 48 -19.23 12.05 -8.20
N GLY A 49 -18.81 13.28 -8.52
CA GLY A 49 -18.25 13.63 -9.83
C GLY A 49 -16.89 12.98 -10.11
N VAL A 50 -16.05 12.80 -9.07
CA VAL A 50 -14.75 12.13 -9.20
C VAL A 50 -14.93 10.62 -9.35
N VAL A 51 -15.84 10.02 -8.57
CA VAL A 51 -16.18 8.59 -8.69
C VAL A 51 -16.72 8.29 -10.09
N LYS A 52 -17.62 9.13 -10.60
CA LYS A 52 -18.18 8.98 -11.96
C LYS A 52 -17.10 9.01 -13.04
N LYS A 53 -16.17 9.97 -12.99
CA LYS A 53 -15.04 10.03 -13.94
C LYS A 53 -14.13 8.79 -13.84
N LEU A 54 -13.83 8.32 -12.64
CA LEU A 54 -13.03 7.09 -12.42
C LEU A 54 -13.72 5.87 -13.04
N SER A 55 -15.02 5.71 -12.86
CA SER A 55 -15.80 4.63 -13.48
C SER A 55 -15.85 4.69 -15.01
N GLU A 56 -15.76 5.88 -15.59
CA GLU A 56 -15.70 6.06 -17.06
C GLU A 56 -14.32 5.70 -17.63
N ILE A 57 -13.23 5.90 -16.87
CA ILE A 57 -11.85 5.63 -17.30
C ILE A 57 -11.46 4.15 -17.11
N LEU A 58 -11.97 3.48 -16.07
CA LEU A 58 -11.66 2.08 -15.75
C LEU A 58 -12.46 1.05 -16.59
N LYS A 59 -13.15 1.52 -17.62
CA LYS A 59 -14.03 0.72 -18.49
C LYS A 59 -13.30 0.30 -19.76
#